data_AF-A0A3N5XW94-F1
#
_entry.id   AF-A0A3N5XW94-F1
#
_cell.length_a   1.000
_cell.length_b   1.000
_cell.length_c   1.000
_cell.angle_alpha   90.00
_cell.angle_beta   90.00
_cell.angle_gamma   90.00
#
_symmetry.space_group_name_H-M   'P 1'
#
loop_
_entity.id
_entity.type
_entity.pdbx_description
1 polymer ?
#
loop_
_entity_poly.entity_id
_entity_poly.type
_entity_poly.pdbx_seq_one_letter_code
_entity_poly.pdbx_strand_id
1 'polypeptide(L)'
;MKNLFLYRFPIIIVLFIMMGPLILGCSSKGDVSSLNISPEEAQQISYNATIYGFPLVIMDLTRQVFTAVPKPMENGAPVNQFGNKKTFPDPAFIQVTRPNADTLYSAAWVDTAKEPVIFSVPDSNGRYYMMPLLNYWTDVFASPGSRTTGTSAGNFAITGPKWSGELPEGVTEIKSPTRWVWIIGRFACAGPSDYENVQKLQNQLKLMPLSAWGTDYVPPANVPVDPNVNRKVSPLDQLLAMDAPTYINYMCQLMVDNPPYEADTSVLAGFTRIGIGPGIDYKAYFAGL
;
A
#
# COMPACT_ATOMS: atom_id res chain seq x y z
N MET A 1 7.59 36.72 -51.15
CA MET A 1 8.88 36.56 -51.87
C MET A 1 9.87 35.80 -50.99
N LYS A 2 10.16 34.57 -51.42
CA LYS A 2 11.44 33.84 -51.34
C LYS A 2 12.01 33.45 -49.96
N ASN A 3 11.91 32.13 -49.73
CA ASN A 3 12.89 31.25 -49.08
C ASN A 3 14.34 31.65 -49.41
N LEU A 4 15.25 31.51 -48.43
CA LEU A 4 16.63 31.15 -48.71
C LEU A 4 17.13 30.13 -47.68
N PHE A 5 17.06 28.87 -48.11
CA PHE A 5 17.90 27.77 -47.66
C PHE A 5 19.38 28.14 -47.88
N LEU A 6 20.24 27.91 -46.89
CA LEU A 6 21.67 27.65 -47.11
C LEU A 6 22.11 26.46 -46.25
N TYR A 7 22.31 25.34 -46.95
CA TYR A 7 23.05 24.16 -46.56
C TYR A 7 24.51 24.52 -46.24
N ARG A 8 25.11 23.94 -45.17
CA ARG A 8 26.49 23.44 -45.19
C ARG A 8 26.71 22.28 -44.20
N PHE A 9 27.26 21.23 -44.77
CA PHE A 9 27.78 19.92 -44.33
C PHE A 9 28.36 19.73 -42.91
N PRO A 10 28.44 18.46 -42.44
CA PRO A 10 28.68 18.11 -41.05
C PRO A 10 30.17 18.13 -40.70
N ILE A 11 30.48 18.61 -39.49
CA ILE A 11 31.80 18.41 -38.87
C ILE A 11 31.75 17.05 -38.18
N ILE A 12 32.41 16.07 -38.79
CA ILE A 12 32.75 14.79 -38.17
C ILE A 12 33.79 15.10 -37.09
N ILE A 13 33.36 15.10 -35.83
CA ILE A 13 34.28 14.99 -34.69
C ILE A 13 34.48 13.51 -34.43
N VAL A 14 35.62 12.99 -34.89
CA VAL A 14 36.18 11.71 -34.45
C VAL A 14 36.63 11.92 -33.00
N LEU A 15 35.80 11.47 -32.05
CA LEU A 15 36.24 11.34 -30.66
C LEU A 15 36.60 9.87 -30.40
N PHE A 16 37.86 9.69 -30.01
CA PHE A 16 38.49 8.43 -29.66
C PHE A 16 37.63 7.59 -28.69
N ILE A 17 37.30 6.38 -29.10
CA ILE A 17 36.88 5.30 -28.20
C ILE A 17 38.12 4.90 -27.39
N MET A 18 38.25 5.40 -26.17
CA MET A 18 39.07 4.71 -25.16
C MET A 18 38.25 3.55 -24.63
N MET A 19 38.57 2.34 -25.09
CA MET A 19 38.24 1.11 -24.37
C MET A 19 38.94 1.17 -23.00
N GLY A 20 38.21 1.57 -21.97
CA GLY A 20 38.59 1.33 -20.59
C GLY A 20 38.46 -0.17 -20.29
N PRO A 21 39.34 -0.75 -19.46
CA PRO A 21 39.33 -2.17 -19.18
C PRO A 21 38.00 -2.59 -18.53
N LEU A 22 37.44 -3.70 -19.03
CA LEU A 22 36.42 -4.50 -18.35
C LEU A 22 36.95 -4.84 -16.96
N ILE A 23 36.52 -4.12 -15.94
CA ILE A 23 36.63 -4.58 -14.57
C ILE A 23 35.47 -5.56 -14.38
N LEU A 24 35.77 -6.85 -14.50
CA LEU A 24 35.02 -7.88 -13.79
C LEU A 24 35.13 -7.53 -12.30
N GLY A 25 34.13 -6.81 -11.80
CA GLY A 25 33.99 -6.48 -10.41
C GLY A 25 33.73 -7.76 -9.62
N CYS A 26 34.81 -8.30 -9.05
CA CYS A 26 34.76 -9.26 -7.96
C CYS A 26 33.68 -8.86 -6.97
N SER A 27 32.89 -9.85 -6.55
CA SER A 27 32.06 -9.80 -5.35
C SER A 27 32.95 -9.38 -4.18
N SER A 28 33.01 -8.08 -3.90
CA SER A 28 33.55 -7.58 -2.64
C SER A 28 32.55 -8.01 -1.58
N LYS A 29 32.86 -9.12 -0.89
CA LYS A 29 32.42 -9.29 0.49
C LYS A 29 32.74 -7.95 1.16
N GLY A 30 31.72 -7.18 1.53
CA GLY A 30 31.96 -5.95 2.27
C GLY A 30 32.78 -6.31 3.49
N ASP A 31 33.94 -5.68 3.65
CA ASP A 31 34.72 -5.79 4.87
C ASP A 31 33.86 -5.20 6.00
N VAL A 32 33.22 -6.06 6.78
CA VAL A 32 32.37 -5.66 7.93
C VAL A 32 33.23 -5.33 9.16
N SER A 33 34.56 -5.32 9.03
CA SER A 33 35.51 -5.22 10.12
C SER A 33 35.76 -3.80 10.66
N SER A 34 34.87 -2.83 10.44
CA SER A 34 34.99 -1.50 11.07
C SER A 34 33.67 -0.75 11.23
N LEU A 35 32.64 -1.40 11.77
CA LEU A 35 31.55 -0.63 12.37
C LEU A 35 32.07 -0.06 13.69
N ASN A 36 32.41 1.23 13.73
CA ASN A 36 32.67 1.98 14.97
C ASN A 36 31.35 2.18 15.74
N ILE A 37 30.71 1.08 16.16
CA ILE A 37 29.42 1.02 16.83
C ILE A 37 29.54 0.00 17.94
N SER A 38 29.19 0.37 19.17
CA SER A 38 29.20 -0.58 20.28
C SER A 38 28.02 -1.55 20.17
N PRO A 39 28.11 -2.75 20.76
CA PRO A 39 26.97 -3.67 20.82
C PRO A 39 25.70 -3.04 21.41
N GLU A 40 25.83 -2.19 22.43
CA GLU A 40 24.72 -1.48 23.06
C GLU A 40 24.09 -0.46 22.10
N GLU A 41 24.92 0.26 21.34
CA GLU A 41 24.44 1.19 20.33
C GLU A 41 23.72 0.45 19.18
N ALA A 42 24.28 -0.65 18.69
CA ALA A 42 23.64 -1.48 17.66
C ALA A 42 22.30 -2.06 18.15
N GLN A 43 22.23 -2.47 19.42
CA GLN A 43 21.01 -2.94 20.06
C GLN A 43 19.96 -1.81 20.13
N GLN A 44 20.35 -0.61 20.55
CA GLN A 44 19.44 0.53 20.62
C GLN A 44 18.90 0.94 19.24
N ILE A 45 19.75 0.94 18.22
CA ILE A 45 19.33 1.20 16.83
C ILE A 45 18.32 0.14 16.38
N SER A 46 18.57 -1.14 16.69
CA SER A 46 17.67 -2.25 16.35
C SER A 46 16.29 -2.12 17.03
N TYR A 47 16.25 -1.72 18.31
CA TYR A 47 15.00 -1.45 19.01
C TYR A 47 14.20 -0.31 18.38
N ASN A 48 14.87 0.80 18.07
CA ASN A 48 14.24 1.94 17.43
C ASN A 48 13.70 1.59 16.03
N ALA A 49 14.48 0.83 15.24
CA ALA A 49 14.04 0.31 13.95
C ALA A 49 12.84 -0.62 14.07
N THR A 50 12.78 -1.44 15.13
CA THR A 50 11.66 -2.35 15.39
C THR A 50 10.37 -1.57 15.61
N ILE A 51 10.40 -0.57 16.48
CA ILE A 51 9.25 0.30 16.77
C ILE A 51 8.82 1.06 15.51
N TYR A 52 9.79 1.62 14.78
CA TYR A 52 9.55 2.35 13.54
C TYR A 52 8.85 1.51 12.46
N GLY A 53 9.33 0.28 12.24
CA GLY A 53 8.79 -0.63 11.22
C GLY A 53 7.47 -1.30 11.58
N PHE A 54 7.01 -1.19 12.84
CA PHE A 54 5.88 -1.97 13.33
C PHE A 54 4.60 -1.75 12.51
N PRO A 55 4.18 -0.51 12.21
CA PRO A 55 2.99 -0.25 11.40
C PRO A 55 3.08 -0.90 10.01
N LEU A 56 4.26 -0.88 9.41
CA LEU A 56 4.48 -1.40 8.06
C LEU A 56 4.34 -2.93 8.00
N VAL A 57 4.99 -3.64 8.93
CA VAL A 57 4.96 -5.11 8.99
C VAL A 57 3.56 -5.61 9.36
N ILE A 58 2.91 -5.00 10.35
CA ILE A 58 1.57 -5.43 10.75
C ILE A 58 0.52 -5.17 9.66
N MET A 59 0.66 -4.08 8.90
CA MET A 59 -0.20 -3.77 7.76
C MET A 59 -0.07 -4.82 6.65
N ASP A 60 1.14 -5.26 6.30
CA ASP A 60 1.30 -6.28 5.27
C ASP A 60 0.75 -7.64 5.70
N LEU A 61 1.02 -8.07 6.94
CA LEU A 61 0.43 -9.31 7.48
C LEU A 61 -1.11 -9.25 7.52
N THR A 62 -1.67 -8.10 7.90
CA THR A 62 -3.12 -7.87 7.89
C THR A 62 -3.69 -7.95 6.46
N ARG A 63 -3.02 -7.31 5.48
CA ARG A 63 -3.40 -7.40 4.07
C ARG A 63 -3.37 -8.86 3.60
N GLN A 64 -2.28 -9.58 3.85
CA GLN A 64 -2.15 -10.97 3.42
C GLN A 64 -3.30 -11.82 3.94
N VAL A 65 -3.57 -11.77 5.25
CA VAL A 65 -4.66 -12.54 5.86
C VAL A 65 -6.04 -12.14 5.32
N PHE A 66 -6.30 -10.83 5.15
CA PHE A 66 -7.58 -10.32 4.64
C PHE A 66 -7.82 -10.72 3.19
N THR A 67 -6.78 -10.67 2.35
CA THR A 67 -6.87 -10.90 0.90
C THR A 67 -6.72 -12.34 0.48
N ALA A 68 -6.30 -13.23 1.38
CA ALA A 68 -6.18 -14.68 1.15
C ALA A 68 -7.54 -15.40 1.11
N VAL A 69 -8.43 -14.92 0.25
CA VAL A 69 -9.79 -15.42 0.05
C VAL A 69 -10.08 -15.43 -1.45
N PRO A 70 -10.81 -16.44 -1.97
CA PRO A 70 -11.00 -16.56 -3.41
C PRO A 70 -11.99 -15.53 -3.98
N LYS A 71 -12.85 -14.95 -3.13
CA LYS A 71 -13.93 -14.05 -3.53
C LYS A 71 -14.31 -13.14 -2.36
N PRO A 72 -15.04 -12.03 -2.59
CA PRO A 72 -15.52 -11.17 -1.52
C PRO A 72 -16.33 -11.91 -0.46
N MET A 73 -16.03 -11.63 0.81
CA MET A 73 -16.70 -12.12 2.00
C MET A 73 -16.82 -10.99 3.02
N GLU A 74 -17.51 -11.22 4.13
CA GLU A 74 -17.70 -10.21 5.17
C GLU A 74 -16.41 -9.84 5.93
N ASN A 75 -15.45 -10.77 6.02
CA ASN A 75 -14.20 -10.63 6.77
C ASN A 75 -12.94 -10.68 5.88
N GLY A 76 -13.10 -10.44 4.59
CA GLY A 76 -11.99 -10.53 3.64
C GLY A 76 -12.48 -10.44 2.21
N ALA A 77 -11.65 -9.90 1.33
CA ALA A 77 -11.92 -9.83 -0.09
C ALA A 77 -10.61 -9.87 -0.87
N PRO A 78 -10.63 -10.36 -2.12
CA PRO A 78 -9.49 -10.23 -3.02
C PRO A 78 -9.01 -8.78 -3.14
N VAL A 79 -7.73 -8.61 -3.51
CA VAL A 79 -7.18 -7.30 -3.85
C VAL A 79 -8.06 -6.61 -4.89
N ASN A 80 -8.26 -5.29 -4.72
CA ASN A 80 -9.12 -4.44 -5.55
C ASN A 80 -10.60 -4.86 -5.53
N GLN A 81 -11.08 -5.47 -4.45
CA GLN A 81 -12.50 -5.79 -4.24
C GLN A 81 -12.93 -5.46 -2.80
N PHE A 82 -14.21 -5.11 -2.63
CA PHE A 82 -14.78 -4.81 -1.32
C PHE A 82 -15.35 -6.05 -0.62
N GLY A 83 -14.95 -6.26 0.62
CA GLY A 83 -15.65 -7.10 1.58
C GLY A 83 -16.63 -6.26 2.39
N ASN A 84 -17.91 -6.61 2.35
CA ASN A 84 -18.99 -5.83 2.98
C ASN A 84 -19.53 -6.56 4.21
N LYS A 85 -19.54 -5.89 5.36
CA LYS A 85 -20.29 -6.30 6.54
C LYS A 85 -21.76 -6.03 6.30
N LYS A 86 -22.58 -7.08 6.35
CA LYS A 86 -24.02 -7.00 6.06
C LYS A 86 -24.87 -6.73 7.28
N THR A 87 -24.35 -7.05 8.46
CA THR A 87 -25.00 -6.87 9.75
C THR A 87 -24.02 -6.29 10.75
N PHE A 88 -24.53 -5.78 11.87
CA PHE A 88 -23.67 -5.42 12.98
C PHE A 88 -22.97 -6.65 13.53
N PRO A 89 -21.74 -6.48 14.05
CA PRO A 89 -21.04 -7.54 14.75
C PRO A 89 -21.89 -8.02 15.93
N ASP A 90 -22.05 -9.33 16.02
CA ASP A 90 -22.65 -9.96 17.19
C ASP A 90 -21.65 -9.93 18.38
N PRO A 91 -22.09 -10.27 19.60
CA PRO A 91 -21.22 -10.28 20.77
C PRO A 91 -20.00 -11.22 20.68
N ALA A 92 -19.93 -12.13 19.70
CA ALA A 92 -18.81 -13.03 19.47
C ALA A 92 -17.73 -12.44 18.52
N PHE A 93 -17.97 -11.26 17.91
CA PHE A 93 -17.01 -10.62 17.02
C PHE A 93 -15.86 -9.95 17.78
N ILE A 94 -14.68 -10.58 17.76
CA ILE A 94 -13.46 -10.12 18.46
C ILE A 94 -12.33 -9.66 17.50
N GLN A 95 -12.59 -9.54 16.20
CA GLN A 95 -11.54 -9.19 15.22
C GLN A 95 -11.11 -7.72 15.27
N VAL A 96 -11.89 -6.85 15.89
CA VAL A 96 -11.57 -5.42 16.08
C VAL A 96 -11.95 -5.03 17.51
N THR A 97 -11.09 -4.26 18.18
CA THR A 97 -11.40 -3.70 19.49
C THR A 97 -12.53 -2.69 19.39
N ARG A 98 -13.60 -2.87 20.18
CA ARG A 98 -14.80 -1.99 20.24
C ARG A 98 -15.50 -1.83 18.87
N PRO A 99 -16.18 -2.88 18.39
CA PRO A 99 -16.97 -2.77 17.17
C PRO A 99 -17.99 -1.63 17.27
N ASN A 100 -18.12 -0.86 16.19
CA ASN A 100 -19.06 0.24 16.08
C ASN A 100 -20.47 -0.31 15.83
N ALA A 101 -21.46 0.15 16.60
CA ALA A 101 -22.87 -0.29 16.53
C ALA A 101 -23.76 0.63 15.67
N ASP A 102 -23.18 1.64 15.02
CA ASP A 102 -23.87 2.72 14.31
C ASP A 102 -23.65 2.66 12.79
N THR A 103 -22.73 1.80 12.32
CA THR A 103 -22.30 1.75 10.92
C THR A 103 -22.04 0.32 10.42
N LEU A 104 -22.29 0.08 9.14
CA LEU A 104 -21.84 -1.12 8.44
C LEU A 104 -20.55 -0.84 7.67
N TYR A 105 -19.57 -1.73 7.83
CA TYR A 105 -18.24 -1.59 7.23
C TYR A 105 -18.17 -2.14 5.81
N SER A 106 -17.36 -1.48 4.99
CA SER A 106 -16.91 -1.95 3.67
C SER A 106 -15.40 -1.80 3.60
N ALA A 107 -14.66 -2.90 3.46
CA ALA A 107 -13.20 -2.89 3.49
C ALA A 107 -12.60 -3.42 2.19
N ALA A 108 -11.53 -2.80 1.72
CA ALA A 108 -10.79 -3.25 0.54
C ALA A 108 -9.30 -2.91 0.66
N TRP A 109 -8.45 -3.81 0.19
CA TRP A 109 -7.04 -3.50 -0.06
C TRP A 109 -6.85 -3.21 -1.55
N VAL A 110 -6.24 -2.08 -1.85
CA VAL A 110 -5.99 -1.60 -3.20
C VAL A 110 -4.51 -1.71 -3.53
N ASP A 111 -4.19 -2.27 -4.70
CA ASP A 111 -2.84 -2.33 -5.25
C ASP A 111 -2.69 -1.36 -6.42
N THR A 112 -1.80 -0.37 -6.27
CA THR A 112 -1.53 0.64 -7.30
C THR A 112 -0.25 0.38 -8.11
N ALA A 113 0.42 -0.75 -7.93
CA ALA A 113 1.72 -0.98 -8.59
C ALA A 113 1.66 -1.04 -10.12
N LYS A 114 0.60 -1.59 -10.68
CA LYS A 114 0.45 -1.70 -12.15
C LYS A 114 -0.08 -0.42 -12.75
N GLU A 115 -1.12 0.12 -12.15
CA GLU A 115 -1.85 1.30 -12.61
C GLU A 115 -2.72 1.86 -11.47
N PRO A 116 -3.23 3.09 -11.59
CA PRO A 116 -4.22 3.62 -10.64
C PRO A 116 -5.49 2.78 -10.62
N VAL A 117 -6.18 2.83 -9.48
CA VAL A 117 -7.48 2.18 -9.30
C VAL A 117 -8.54 3.25 -9.12
N ILE A 118 -9.55 3.26 -9.99
CA ILE A 118 -10.73 4.11 -9.82
C ILE A 118 -11.61 3.53 -8.72
N PHE A 119 -11.83 4.33 -7.69
CA PHE A 119 -12.75 4.12 -6.60
C PHE A 119 -14.01 4.96 -6.83
N SER A 120 -15.15 4.30 -7.03
CA SER A 120 -16.45 4.96 -7.18
C SER A 120 -17.33 4.75 -5.94
N VAL A 121 -17.93 5.84 -5.48
CA VAL A 121 -18.94 5.84 -4.41
C VAL A 121 -20.31 6.24 -4.99
N PRO A 122 -21.41 5.60 -4.55
CA PRO A 122 -22.75 5.97 -5.00
C PRO A 122 -23.22 7.28 -4.36
N ASP A 123 -24.31 7.84 -4.90
CA ASP A 123 -25.08 8.86 -4.18
C ASP A 123 -25.70 8.22 -2.94
N SER A 124 -25.31 8.71 -1.76
CA SER A 124 -25.80 8.20 -0.48
C SER A 124 -27.20 8.73 -0.14
N ASN A 125 -27.79 9.58 -0.98
CA ASN A 125 -29.09 10.22 -0.79
C ASN A 125 -29.21 10.91 0.58
N GLY A 126 -28.16 11.64 0.96
CA GLY A 126 -28.08 12.33 2.26
C GLY A 126 -27.62 11.45 3.43
N ARG A 127 -27.52 10.13 3.27
CA ARG A 127 -27.03 9.23 4.33
C ARG A 127 -25.56 9.53 4.67
N TYR A 128 -25.25 9.57 5.96
CA TYR A 128 -23.88 9.71 6.42
C TYR A 128 -23.01 8.52 5.98
N TYR A 129 -21.87 8.81 5.38
CA TYR A 129 -20.83 7.83 5.08
C TYR A 129 -19.44 8.46 5.14
N MET A 130 -18.43 7.60 5.29
CA MET A 130 -17.03 7.97 5.18
C MET A 130 -16.22 6.79 4.63
N MET A 131 -15.22 7.09 3.82
CA MET A 131 -14.33 6.13 3.18
C MET A 131 -12.87 6.51 3.48
N PRO A 132 -12.39 6.36 4.73
CA PRO A 132 -10.97 6.51 5.04
C PRO A 132 -10.10 5.63 4.14
N LEU A 133 -9.10 6.23 3.53
CA LEU A 133 -8.02 5.58 2.81
C LEU A 133 -6.76 5.70 3.68
N LEU A 134 -6.26 4.56 4.14
CA LEU A 134 -5.02 4.46 4.91
C LEU A 134 -3.88 4.06 3.98
N ASN A 135 -2.73 4.69 4.15
CA ASN A 135 -1.49 4.22 3.54
C ASN A 135 -0.88 3.08 4.37
N TYR A 136 0.23 2.51 3.91
CA TYR A 136 0.90 1.39 4.58
C TYR A 136 1.58 1.75 5.91
N TRP A 137 1.72 3.03 6.21
CA TRP A 137 2.19 3.55 7.50
C TRP A 137 1.03 3.85 8.48
N THR A 138 -0.19 3.41 8.14
CA THR A 138 -1.44 3.54 8.92
C THR A 138 -2.06 4.94 8.96
N ASP A 139 -1.51 5.91 8.24
CA ASP A 139 -2.06 7.26 8.18
C ASP A 139 -3.26 7.34 7.24
N VAL A 140 -4.32 8.03 7.69
CA VAL A 140 -5.46 8.39 6.84
C VAL A 140 -5.09 9.62 6.00
N PHE A 141 -4.78 9.40 4.72
CA PHE A 141 -4.37 10.49 3.82
C PHE A 141 -5.54 11.07 3.01
N ALA A 142 -6.66 10.35 2.93
CA ALA A 142 -7.90 10.83 2.35
C ALA A 142 -9.11 10.16 3.02
N SER A 143 -10.28 10.80 2.95
CA SER A 143 -11.51 10.21 3.45
C SER A 143 -12.72 10.77 2.71
N PRO A 144 -12.99 10.39 1.45
CA PRO A 144 -14.23 10.74 0.75
C PRO A 144 -15.45 10.36 1.59
N GLY A 145 -16.45 11.22 1.64
CA GLY A 145 -17.55 11.07 2.57
C GLY A 145 -18.40 12.32 2.71
N SER A 146 -19.48 12.19 3.47
CA SER A 146 -20.48 13.25 3.66
C SER A 146 -19.87 14.58 4.11
N ARG A 147 -18.79 14.54 4.90
CA ARG A 147 -18.12 15.73 5.45
C ARG A 147 -17.10 16.37 4.49
N THR A 148 -16.53 15.61 3.57
CA THR A 148 -15.34 16.02 2.78
C THR A 148 -15.64 16.18 1.31
N THR A 149 -16.54 15.36 0.77
CA THR A 149 -16.92 15.35 -0.65
C THR A 149 -18.43 15.43 -0.85
N GLY A 150 -19.21 15.53 0.23
CA GLY A 150 -20.68 15.54 0.18
C GLY A 150 -21.27 14.15 -0.01
N THR A 151 -22.56 14.11 -0.39
CA THR A 151 -23.34 12.87 -0.48
C THR A 151 -23.60 12.37 -1.90
N SER A 152 -23.32 13.18 -2.90
CA SER A 152 -23.47 12.80 -4.31
C SER A 152 -22.49 11.71 -4.71
N ALA A 153 -22.80 11.02 -5.82
CA ALA A 153 -21.88 10.05 -6.41
C ALA A 153 -20.53 10.72 -6.78
N GLY A 154 -19.44 9.95 -6.65
CA GLY A 154 -18.09 10.46 -6.90
C GLY A 154 -17.16 9.38 -7.43
N ASN A 155 -16.18 9.80 -8.24
CA ASN A 155 -15.13 8.94 -8.80
C ASN A 155 -13.76 9.49 -8.42
N PHE A 156 -12.93 8.62 -7.84
CA PHE A 156 -11.60 8.98 -7.36
C PHE A 156 -10.56 8.03 -7.94
N ALA A 157 -9.46 8.55 -8.50
CA ALA A 157 -8.33 7.72 -8.90
C ALA A 157 -7.36 7.59 -7.73
N ILE A 158 -7.22 6.39 -7.17
CA ILE A 158 -6.19 6.08 -6.18
C ILE A 158 -4.90 5.82 -6.96
N THR A 159 -3.96 6.77 -6.88
CA THR A 159 -2.67 6.70 -7.59
C THR A 159 -1.57 6.30 -6.63
N GLY A 160 -0.60 5.53 -7.12
CA GLY A 160 0.60 5.16 -6.34
C GLY A 160 1.62 6.30 -6.30
N PRO A 161 2.63 6.24 -5.42
CA PRO A 161 3.58 7.33 -5.19
C PRO A 161 4.41 7.70 -6.44
N LYS A 162 4.61 6.73 -7.34
CA LYS A 162 5.40 6.85 -8.57
C LYS A 162 4.55 7.12 -9.82
N TRP A 163 3.23 7.21 -9.67
CA TRP A 163 2.36 7.41 -10.83
C TRP A 163 2.46 8.83 -11.37
N SER A 164 2.38 8.93 -12.69
CA SER A 164 2.22 10.17 -13.44
C SER A 164 1.39 9.87 -14.69
N GLY A 165 0.57 10.81 -15.12
CA GLY A 165 -0.31 10.66 -16.26
C GLY A 165 -1.49 11.63 -16.19
N GLU A 166 -2.41 11.49 -17.14
CA GLU A 166 -3.65 12.24 -17.16
C GLU A 166 -4.80 11.36 -16.64
N LEU A 167 -5.73 11.98 -15.92
CA LEU A 167 -6.95 11.32 -15.45
C LEU A 167 -8.13 11.69 -16.37
N PRO A 168 -9.13 10.80 -16.50
CA PRO A 168 -10.36 11.11 -17.21
C PRO A 168 -11.11 12.29 -16.59
N GLU A 169 -11.90 13.00 -17.40
CA GLU A 169 -12.77 14.07 -16.91
C GLU A 169 -13.73 13.56 -15.82
N GLY A 170 -13.94 14.36 -14.77
CA GLY A 170 -14.81 14.01 -13.65
C GLY A 170 -14.22 13.02 -12.65
N VAL A 171 -12.95 12.62 -12.79
CA VAL A 171 -12.22 11.77 -11.84
C VAL A 171 -11.27 12.64 -11.01
N THR A 172 -11.40 12.58 -9.68
CA THR A 172 -10.52 13.32 -8.77
C THR A 172 -9.33 12.46 -8.34
N GLU A 173 -8.10 12.96 -8.41
CA GLU A 173 -6.94 12.22 -7.92
C GLU A 173 -6.93 12.12 -6.39
N ILE A 174 -6.62 10.93 -5.87
CA ILE A 174 -6.21 10.69 -4.49
C ILE A 174 -4.83 10.02 -4.54
N LYS A 175 -3.78 10.84 -4.41
CA LYS A 175 -2.40 10.39 -4.48
C LYS A 175 -1.95 9.74 -3.17
N SER A 176 -1.67 8.44 -3.23
CA SER A 176 -1.16 7.70 -2.08
C SER A 176 0.37 7.83 -1.97
N PRO A 177 0.92 8.02 -0.76
CA PRO A 177 2.36 7.96 -0.55
C PRO A 177 2.92 6.53 -0.61
N THR A 178 2.08 5.49 -0.64
CA THR A 178 2.48 4.07 -0.67
C THR A 178 1.78 3.30 -1.78
N ARG A 179 2.36 2.19 -2.26
CA ARG A 179 1.73 1.31 -3.27
C ARG A 179 0.37 0.80 -2.82
N TRP A 180 0.33 0.29 -1.59
CA TRP A 180 -0.85 -0.35 -1.05
C TRP A 180 -1.70 0.65 -0.25
N VAL A 181 -3.01 0.54 -0.40
CA VAL A 181 -3.99 1.38 0.30
C VAL A 181 -5.06 0.52 0.94
N TRP A 182 -5.40 0.81 2.19
CA TRP A 182 -6.53 0.17 2.87
C TRP A 182 -7.71 1.13 2.94
N ILE A 183 -8.83 0.74 2.33
CA ILE A 183 -10.09 1.45 2.47
C ILE A 183 -10.86 0.81 3.63
N ILE A 184 -11.30 1.62 4.59
CA ILE A 184 -12.14 1.19 5.72
C ILE A 184 -13.42 2.02 5.75
N GLY A 185 -14.28 1.78 4.76
CA GLY A 185 -15.53 2.46 4.54
C GLY A 185 -16.60 2.16 5.58
N ARG A 186 -17.47 3.13 5.83
CA ARG A 186 -18.60 3.04 6.76
C ARG A 186 -19.80 3.79 6.22
N PHE A 187 -20.96 3.16 6.25
CA PHE A 187 -22.26 3.80 6.06
C PHE A 187 -23.02 3.78 7.38
N ALA A 188 -23.62 4.92 7.77
CA ALA A 188 -24.53 4.96 8.91
C ALA A 188 -25.69 3.99 8.72
N CYS A 189 -26.09 3.30 9.78
CA CYS A 189 -27.13 2.29 9.76
C CYS A 189 -28.03 2.45 10.99
N ALA A 190 -29.34 2.61 10.78
CA ALA A 190 -30.29 2.86 11.87
C ALA A 190 -30.70 1.59 12.66
N GLY A 191 -29.96 0.49 12.53
CA GLY A 191 -30.28 -0.82 13.10
C GLY A 191 -30.67 -1.88 12.07
N PRO A 192 -31.08 -3.08 12.52
CA PRO A 192 -31.35 -4.23 11.64
C PRO A 192 -32.39 -4.01 10.55
N SER A 193 -33.40 -3.17 10.80
CA SER A 193 -34.42 -2.82 9.80
C SER A 193 -33.87 -2.02 8.61
N ASP A 194 -32.66 -1.47 8.72
CA ASP A 194 -32.02 -0.62 7.72
C ASP A 194 -30.89 -1.32 6.97
N TYR A 195 -30.58 -2.58 7.32
CA TYR A 195 -29.49 -3.35 6.71
C TYR A 195 -29.62 -3.44 5.19
N GLU A 196 -30.81 -3.74 4.66
CA GLU A 196 -30.99 -3.85 3.21
C GLU A 196 -30.70 -2.54 2.47
N ASN A 197 -31.04 -1.38 3.06
CA ASN A 197 -30.78 -0.08 2.44
C ASN A 197 -29.29 0.23 2.40
N VAL A 198 -28.56 -0.08 3.47
CA VAL A 198 -27.12 0.09 3.51
C VAL A 198 -26.42 -0.88 2.56
N GLN A 199 -26.86 -2.14 2.50
CA GLN A 199 -26.33 -3.14 1.57
C GLN A 199 -26.50 -2.72 0.11
N LYS A 200 -27.61 -2.06 -0.26
CA LYS A 200 -27.79 -1.48 -1.60
C LYS A 200 -26.72 -0.44 -1.94
N LEU A 201 -26.28 0.38 -0.96
CA LEU A 201 -25.18 1.33 -1.16
C LEU A 201 -23.83 0.61 -1.24
N GLN A 202 -23.58 -0.34 -0.34
CA GLN A 202 -22.34 -1.13 -0.32
C GLN A 202 -22.11 -1.88 -1.65
N ASN A 203 -23.17 -2.42 -2.25
CA ASN A 203 -23.12 -3.14 -3.52
C ASN A 203 -22.83 -2.22 -4.73
N GLN A 204 -22.92 -0.90 -4.56
CA GLN A 204 -22.61 0.08 -5.59
C GLN A 204 -21.18 0.64 -5.45
N LEU A 205 -20.45 0.30 -4.39
CA LEU A 205 -19.03 0.61 -4.30
C LEU A 205 -18.26 -0.17 -5.38
N LYS A 206 -17.41 0.53 -6.14
CA LYS A 206 -16.62 -0.08 -7.21
C LYS A 206 -15.15 0.26 -7.08
N LEU A 207 -14.33 -0.73 -7.38
CA LEU A 207 -12.90 -0.59 -7.63
C LEU A 207 -12.64 -1.16 -9.03
N MET A 208 -12.04 -0.37 -9.91
CA MET A 208 -11.66 -0.80 -11.24
C MET A 208 -10.27 -0.27 -11.61
N PRO A 209 -9.46 -1.01 -12.37
CA PRO A 209 -8.22 -0.47 -12.94
C PRO A 209 -8.53 0.74 -13.83
N LEU A 210 -7.64 1.74 -13.86
CA LEU A 210 -7.80 2.93 -14.70
C LEU A 210 -8.00 2.58 -16.18
N SER A 211 -7.27 1.59 -16.70
CA SER A 211 -7.37 1.07 -18.06
C SER A 211 -8.77 0.54 -18.43
N ALA A 212 -9.59 0.22 -17.44
CA ALA A 212 -10.95 -0.25 -17.62
C ALA A 212 -12.01 0.85 -17.44
N TRP A 213 -11.61 2.10 -17.22
CA TRP A 213 -12.54 3.23 -17.06
C TRP A 213 -13.44 3.39 -18.29
N GLY A 214 -14.74 3.61 -18.07
CA GLY A 214 -15.74 3.73 -19.13
C GLY A 214 -16.21 2.41 -19.74
N THR A 215 -15.81 1.27 -19.17
CA THR A 215 -16.25 -0.08 -19.60
C THR A 215 -17.18 -0.73 -18.57
N ASP A 216 -17.84 -1.82 -18.94
CA ASP A 216 -18.63 -2.67 -18.04
C ASP A 216 -17.73 -3.64 -17.24
N TYR A 217 -16.65 -3.13 -16.65
CA TYR A 217 -15.69 -3.95 -15.91
C TYR A 217 -16.35 -4.70 -14.74
N VAL A 218 -16.09 -6.00 -14.68
CA VAL A 218 -16.47 -6.88 -13.57
C VAL A 218 -15.20 -7.49 -12.99
N PRO A 219 -14.95 -7.34 -11.68
CA PRO A 219 -13.78 -7.96 -11.06
C PRO A 219 -13.86 -9.50 -11.13
N PRO A 220 -12.72 -10.20 -11.17
CA PRO A 220 -12.72 -11.66 -11.18
C PRO A 220 -13.52 -12.26 -10.02
N ALA A 221 -14.47 -13.13 -10.34
CA ALA A 221 -15.36 -13.76 -9.35
C ALA A 221 -14.64 -14.80 -8.46
N ASN A 222 -13.49 -15.31 -8.92
CA ASN A 222 -12.64 -16.23 -8.18
C ASN A 222 -11.17 -15.91 -8.47
N VAL A 223 -10.37 -15.72 -7.43
CA VAL A 223 -8.92 -15.50 -7.51
C VAL A 223 -8.16 -16.64 -6.83
N PRO A 224 -6.97 -17.02 -7.33
CA PRO A 224 -6.08 -17.93 -6.62
C PRO A 224 -5.74 -17.38 -5.23
N VAL A 225 -5.76 -18.26 -4.23
CA VAL A 225 -5.32 -17.95 -2.87
C VAL A 225 -3.92 -18.49 -2.68
N ASP A 226 -3.01 -17.67 -2.17
CA ASP A 226 -1.67 -18.13 -1.80
C ASP A 226 -1.75 -19.15 -0.64
N PRO A 227 -1.35 -20.41 -0.86
CA PRO A 227 -1.42 -21.44 0.17
C PRO A 227 -0.47 -21.19 1.35
N ASN A 228 0.51 -20.29 1.21
CA ASN A 228 1.48 -19.99 2.26
C ASN A 228 0.97 -18.96 3.29
N VAL A 229 -0.14 -18.26 3.01
CA VAL A 229 -0.70 -17.30 3.96
C VAL A 229 -1.35 -18.01 5.13
N ASN A 230 -0.84 -17.78 6.33
CA ASN A 230 -1.40 -18.34 7.56
C ASN A 230 -2.60 -17.52 8.03
N ARG A 231 -3.81 -18.03 7.76
CA ARG A 231 -5.07 -17.39 8.21
C ARG A 231 -5.55 -17.84 9.59
N LYS A 232 -4.84 -18.80 10.23
CA LYS A 232 -5.22 -19.36 11.54
C LYS A 232 -4.56 -18.62 12.70
N VAL A 233 -3.43 -17.97 12.45
CA VAL A 233 -2.68 -17.19 13.43
C VAL A 233 -2.95 -15.72 13.17
N SER A 234 -3.19 -14.93 14.23
CA SER A 234 -3.46 -13.51 14.06
C SER A 234 -2.25 -12.78 13.45
N PRO A 235 -2.43 -11.68 12.70
CA PRO A 235 -1.30 -10.90 12.18
C PRO A 235 -0.32 -10.47 13.28
N LEU A 236 -0.82 -10.14 14.48
CA LEU A 236 0.01 -9.75 15.62
C LEU A 236 0.85 -10.93 16.12
N ASP A 237 0.24 -12.11 16.29
CA ASP A 237 0.98 -13.30 16.73
C ASP A 237 2.02 -13.75 15.67
N GLN A 238 1.71 -13.59 14.38
CA GLN A 238 2.67 -13.83 13.30
C GLN A 238 3.87 -12.88 13.39
N LEU A 239 3.62 -11.59 13.64
CA LEU A 239 4.67 -10.59 13.82
C LEU A 239 5.53 -10.91 15.06
N LEU A 240 4.90 -11.18 16.20
CA LEU A 240 5.59 -11.46 17.48
C LEU A 240 6.39 -12.77 17.44
N ALA A 241 6.06 -13.69 16.54
CA ALA A 241 6.82 -14.93 16.33
C ALA A 241 8.07 -14.75 15.46
N MET A 242 8.27 -13.60 14.80
CA MET A 242 9.46 -13.35 13.98
C MET A 242 10.69 -13.15 14.85
N ASP A 243 11.80 -13.77 14.46
CA ASP A 243 13.11 -13.36 14.97
C ASP A 243 13.51 -11.98 14.43
N ALA A 244 14.43 -11.31 15.13
CA ALA A 244 14.82 -9.95 14.78
C ALA A 244 15.38 -9.83 13.35
N PRO A 245 16.27 -10.71 12.86
CA PRO A 245 16.75 -10.62 11.48
C PRO A 245 15.64 -10.79 10.44
N THR A 246 14.67 -11.67 10.68
CA THR A 246 13.51 -11.85 9.78
C THR A 246 12.62 -10.63 9.77
N TYR A 247 12.28 -10.09 10.94
CA TYR A 247 11.47 -8.89 11.05
C TYR A 247 12.12 -7.69 10.34
N ILE A 248 13.40 -7.41 10.65
CA ILE A 248 14.11 -6.25 10.10
C ILE A 248 14.27 -6.40 8.58
N ASN A 249 14.65 -7.58 8.10
CA ASN A 249 14.75 -7.82 6.66
C ASN A 249 13.41 -7.60 5.97
N TYR A 250 12.33 -8.12 6.55
CA TYR A 250 11.01 -7.99 5.96
C TYR A 250 10.54 -6.53 5.89
N MET A 251 10.74 -5.76 6.97
CA MET A 251 10.53 -4.31 6.98
C MET A 251 11.35 -3.61 5.88
N CYS A 252 12.63 -3.96 5.70
CA CYS A 252 13.48 -3.39 4.65
C CYS A 252 12.90 -3.62 3.24
N GLN A 253 12.38 -4.82 2.98
CA GLN A 253 11.75 -5.13 1.69
C GLN A 253 10.43 -4.37 1.48
N LEU A 254 9.61 -4.24 2.52
CA LEU A 254 8.33 -3.51 2.42
C LEU A 254 8.52 -2.01 2.11
N MET A 255 9.62 -1.40 2.58
CA MET A 255 9.93 0.02 2.34
C MET A 255 10.21 0.37 0.86
N VAL A 256 10.44 -0.62 -0.02
CA VAL A 256 10.71 -0.35 -1.45
C VAL A 256 9.46 0.15 -2.17
N ASP A 257 8.34 -0.52 -1.93
CA ASP A 257 7.04 -0.20 -2.54
C ASP A 257 6.19 0.74 -1.66
N ASN A 258 6.56 0.87 -0.39
CA ASN A 258 5.89 1.71 0.59
C ASN A 258 6.95 2.60 1.26
N PRO A 259 7.46 3.61 0.54
CA PRO A 259 8.60 4.39 1.00
C PRO A 259 8.27 5.09 2.32
N PRO A 260 9.26 5.18 3.24
CA PRO A 260 9.22 6.11 4.35
C PRO A 260 8.91 7.54 3.92
N TYR A 261 8.45 8.36 4.87
CA TYR A 261 8.30 9.78 4.62
C TYR A 261 9.66 10.48 4.50
N GLU A 262 9.71 11.54 3.71
CA GLU A 262 10.89 12.40 3.61
C GLU A 262 11.32 12.96 4.98
N ALA A 263 10.35 13.26 5.85
CA ALA A 263 10.58 13.72 7.21
C ALA A 263 11.37 12.71 8.08
N ASP A 264 11.35 11.42 7.75
CA ASP A 264 12.02 10.36 8.51
C ASP A 264 13.49 10.15 8.08
N THR A 265 14.00 10.93 7.12
CA THR A 265 15.35 10.75 6.55
C THR A 265 16.45 10.69 7.61
N SER A 266 16.37 11.52 8.66
CA SER A 266 17.36 11.53 9.75
C SER A 266 17.30 10.28 10.63
N VAL A 267 16.09 9.75 10.87
CA VAL A 267 15.87 8.50 11.59
C VAL A 267 16.44 7.33 10.80
N LEU A 268 16.13 7.25 9.50
CA LEU A 268 16.65 6.22 8.61
C LEU A 268 18.17 6.26 8.48
N ALA A 269 18.78 7.44 8.42
CA ALA A 269 20.24 7.58 8.41
C ALA A 269 20.87 6.90 9.63
N GLY A 270 20.24 7.00 10.82
CA GLY A 270 20.67 6.27 12.00
C GLY A 270 20.61 4.75 11.84
N PHE A 271 19.57 4.23 11.17
CA PHE A 271 19.37 2.79 10.94
C PHE A 271 20.38 2.21 9.94
N THR A 272 20.77 2.98 8.91
CA THR A 272 21.75 2.52 7.90
C THR A 272 23.10 2.16 8.48
N ARG A 273 23.45 2.71 9.65
CA ARG A 273 24.69 2.41 10.38
C ARG A 273 24.82 0.94 10.76
N ILE A 274 23.71 0.22 10.88
CA ILE A 274 23.72 -1.24 11.08
C ILE A 274 23.07 -1.98 9.91
N GLY A 275 23.11 -1.42 8.69
CA GLY A 275 22.63 -2.12 7.50
C GLY A 275 21.11 -2.19 7.35
N ILE A 276 20.35 -1.31 8.01
CA ILE A 276 18.89 -1.26 7.90
C ILE A 276 18.48 -0.12 6.95
N GLY A 277 17.63 -0.42 5.97
CA GLY A 277 17.14 0.58 5.03
C GLY A 277 16.30 -0.02 3.89
N PRO A 278 15.63 0.80 3.08
CA PRO A 278 14.78 0.33 1.99
C PRO A 278 15.54 -0.58 1.02
N GLY A 279 15.03 -1.80 0.82
CA GLY A 279 15.57 -2.80 -0.11
C GLY A 279 16.81 -3.55 0.35
N ILE A 280 17.38 -3.23 1.52
CA ILE A 280 18.57 -3.94 2.02
C ILE A 280 18.22 -5.38 2.41
N ASP A 281 19.05 -6.34 1.97
CA ASP A 281 19.03 -7.72 2.47
C ASP A 281 19.73 -7.79 3.83
N TYR A 282 18.95 -7.53 4.88
CA TYR A 282 19.44 -7.54 6.24
C TYR A 282 19.86 -8.93 6.70
N LYS A 283 19.29 -10.02 6.15
CA LYS A 283 19.71 -11.38 6.49
C LYS A 283 21.12 -11.66 5.98
N ALA A 284 21.42 -11.27 4.75
CA ALA A 284 22.77 -11.37 4.20
C ALA A 284 23.76 -10.48 4.95
N TYR A 285 23.36 -9.26 5.30
CA TYR A 285 24.17 -8.36 6.14
C TYR A 285 24.50 -8.98 7.50
N PHE A 286 23.48 -9.49 8.20
CA PHE A 286 23.62 -10.08 9.53
C PHE A 286 24.46 -11.35 9.53
N ALA A 287 24.35 -12.20 8.50
CA ALA A 287 25.16 -13.42 8.38
C ALA A 287 26.66 -13.16 8.10
N GLY A 288 27.02 -11.92 7.73
CA GLY A 288 28.40 -11.49 7.50
C GLY A 288 29.09 -10.87 8.72
N LEU A 289 28.36 -10.66 9.83
CA LEU A 289 28.90 -10.24 11.13
C LEU A 289 29.43 -11.44 11.91
#